data_AF-A0A934YQU5-F1
#
_entry.id   AF-A0A934YQU5-F1
#
_cell.length_a   1.000
_cell.length_b   1.000
_cell.length_c   1.000
_cell.angle_alpha   90.00
_cell.angle_beta   90.00
_cell.angle_gamma   90.00
#
_symmetry.space_group_name_H-M   'P 1'
#
loop_
_entity.id
_entity.type
_entity.pdbx_description
1 polymer ?
#
loop_
_entity_poly.entity_id
_entity_poly.type
_entity_poly.pdbx_seq_one_letter_code
_entity_poly.pdbx_strand_id
1 'polypeptide(L)'
;MATPEHSARFRFFSLLGAAWARVEGWWVGVRALFRRRRRRLQAEARIVGAEVLQLGAQLWDKVDDLPFVPASFRLTPIRTQFYGHGAFMGASPALLADAKWKRILAFLMPDVFEQIRAALEAGADPTKIIPMLENNPVVAAFGVARGAESVGDDESPLHLSGIEWDLFVDRDLFPAWEAARGDAAALDALMERVLDTSLIAHATPADTIQEAMGICQYQDVRKTPKTGLGGVEVDSWLDLFARALTLGKADDLGDAIGAMANDPRSPSDEECMRNTFAPPWPVRRAVAVHREVTGKPSLSVIIEIKSLRSTPEFLRDLVRALNERGVHVVAVGAFLREEIEGVSSASQIVDGVSYPGPREIQFFHYAGDLQAACDAGRVAHGQSVMFNGASLLDTVKSSSGRPVYSSRIRVTAELDEYRRRFGLHVGFYVQEGDCDHAAASLLSDLCEANPETFELGFAWGGLRDQAHLDASEVARLGYGGQKVLEMLGQARQWRLAGKR
;
A
#
# COMPACT_ATOMS: atom_id res chain seq x y z
N MET A 1 40.37 57.53 -73.78
CA MET A 1 41.56 57.35 -72.93
C MET A 1 41.08 57.20 -71.49
N ALA A 2 40.93 55.95 -71.00
CA ALA A 2 40.63 55.70 -69.59
C ALA A 2 41.91 55.95 -68.79
N THR A 3 41.83 56.82 -67.78
CA THR A 3 42.98 57.20 -66.96
C THR A 3 43.47 55.99 -66.15
N PRO A 4 44.79 55.88 -65.88
CA PRO A 4 45.39 54.74 -65.18
C PRO A 4 44.74 54.40 -63.82
N GLU A 5 44.09 55.37 -63.18
CA GLU A 5 43.38 55.19 -61.91
C GLU A 5 42.10 54.32 -62.01
N HIS A 6 41.40 54.31 -63.14
CA HIS A 6 40.20 53.48 -63.31
C HIS A 6 40.55 51.99 -63.46
N SER A 7 41.70 51.67 -64.07
CA SER A 7 42.20 50.30 -64.18
C SER A 7 42.69 49.74 -62.83
N ALA A 8 43.29 50.58 -61.98
CA ALA A 8 43.76 50.16 -60.66
C ALA A 8 42.58 49.85 -59.70
N ARG A 9 41.54 50.68 -59.70
CA ARG A 9 40.33 50.43 -58.90
C ARG A 9 39.61 49.16 -59.33
N PHE A 10 39.45 48.92 -60.64
CA PHE A 10 38.78 47.71 -61.12
C PHE A 10 39.55 46.43 -60.75
N ARG A 11 40.90 46.44 -60.83
CA ARG A 11 41.73 45.30 -60.40
C ARG A 11 41.70 45.09 -58.89
N PHE A 12 41.62 46.16 -58.11
CA PHE A 12 41.48 46.07 -56.65
C PHE A 12 40.14 45.43 -56.27
N PHE A 13 39.03 45.87 -56.86
CA PHE A 13 37.71 45.28 -56.61
C PHE A 13 37.58 43.85 -57.14
N SER A 14 38.24 43.49 -58.25
CA SER A 14 38.26 42.10 -58.72
C SER A 14 39.07 41.19 -57.80
N LEU A 15 40.19 41.67 -57.25
CA LEU A 15 40.99 40.94 -56.26
C LEU A 15 40.24 40.77 -54.95
N LEU A 16 39.54 41.82 -54.49
CA LEU A 16 38.68 41.76 -53.31
C LEU A 16 37.50 40.81 -53.51
N GLY A 17 36.87 40.83 -54.69
CA GLY A 17 35.80 39.90 -55.06
C GLY A 17 36.28 38.45 -55.11
N ALA A 18 37.46 38.19 -55.67
CA ALA A 18 38.05 36.85 -55.70
C ALA A 18 38.47 36.35 -54.30
N ALA A 19 38.98 37.24 -53.45
CA ALA A 19 39.28 36.93 -52.06
C ALA A 19 38.00 36.64 -51.26
N TRP A 20 36.96 37.44 -51.46
CA TRP A 20 35.66 37.24 -50.81
C TRP A 20 34.99 35.93 -51.24
N ALA A 21 35.01 35.60 -52.54
CA ALA A 21 34.49 34.32 -53.04
C ALA A 21 35.22 33.09 -52.45
N ARG A 22 36.52 33.21 -52.14
CA ARG A 22 37.27 32.15 -51.43
C ARG A 22 36.86 32.03 -49.97
N VAL A 23 36.64 33.15 -49.28
CA VAL A 23 36.14 33.14 -47.89
C VAL A 23 34.74 32.56 -47.84
N GLU A 24 33.87 32.94 -48.77
CA GLU A 24 32.51 32.42 -48.87
C GLU A 24 32.50 30.92 -49.18
N GLY A 25 33.32 30.46 -50.13
CA GLY A 25 33.50 29.04 -50.43
C GLY A 25 34.02 28.23 -49.24
N TRP A 26 34.98 28.77 -48.49
CA TRP A 26 35.47 28.16 -47.26
C TRP A 26 34.35 28.09 -46.20
N TRP A 27 33.56 29.15 -46.06
CA TRP A 27 32.47 29.21 -45.08
C TRP A 27 31.31 28.29 -45.41
N VAL A 28 30.98 28.13 -46.69
CA VAL A 28 30.04 27.12 -47.18
C VAL A 28 30.55 25.71 -46.88
N GLY A 29 31.85 25.44 -47.08
CA GLY A 29 32.50 24.18 -46.75
C GLY A 29 32.46 23.86 -45.26
N VAL A 30 32.78 24.83 -44.40
CA VAL A 30 32.71 24.70 -42.93
C VAL A 30 31.27 24.44 -42.49
N ARG A 31 30.28 25.19 -43.01
CA ARG A 31 28.85 24.94 -42.72
C ARG A 31 28.38 23.57 -43.20
N ALA A 32 28.88 23.06 -44.33
CA ALA A 32 28.56 21.72 -44.81
C ALA A 32 29.16 20.64 -43.90
N LEU A 33 30.38 20.84 -43.40
CA LEU A 33 31.03 19.96 -42.44
C LEU A 33 30.27 19.91 -41.11
N PHE A 34 29.88 21.08 -40.56
CA PHE A 34 29.06 21.15 -39.35
C PHE A 34 27.69 20.50 -39.54
N ARG A 35 27.04 20.69 -40.69
CA ARG A 35 25.78 20.01 -41.01
C ARG A 35 25.93 18.49 -41.10
N ARG A 36 27.01 17.98 -41.72
CA ARG A 36 27.33 16.54 -41.76
C ARG A 36 27.59 15.98 -40.37
N ARG A 37 28.38 16.67 -39.54
CA ARG A 37 28.65 16.26 -38.16
C ARG A 37 27.38 16.23 -37.31
N ARG A 38 26.52 17.25 -37.42
CA ARG A 38 25.22 17.29 -36.73
C ARG A 38 24.31 16.13 -37.17
N ARG A 39 24.22 15.84 -38.48
CA ARG A 39 23.44 14.70 -38.99
C ARG A 39 23.99 13.37 -38.49
N ARG A 40 25.31 13.20 -38.45
CA ARG A 40 25.96 12.00 -37.91
C ARG A 40 25.65 11.81 -36.42
N LEU A 41 25.80 12.85 -35.61
CA LEU A 41 25.44 12.80 -34.18
C LEU A 41 23.95 12.51 -33.96
N GLN A 42 23.06 13.08 -34.79
CA GLN A 42 21.63 12.76 -34.72
C GLN A 42 21.33 11.31 -35.14
N ALA A 43 22.05 10.75 -36.10
CA ALA A 43 21.90 9.36 -36.51
C ALA A 43 22.46 8.39 -35.45
N GLU A 44 23.64 8.67 -34.89
CA GLU A 44 24.23 7.92 -33.78
C GLU A 44 23.32 7.97 -32.54
N ALA A 45 22.75 9.13 -32.19
CA ALA A 45 21.78 9.24 -31.11
C ALA A 45 20.49 8.44 -31.36
N ARG A 46 20.03 8.32 -32.62
CA ARG A 46 18.88 7.48 -32.97
C ARG A 46 19.20 5.99 -32.87
N ILE A 47 20.39 5.57 -33.26
CA ILE A 47 20.83 4.16 -33.16
C ILE A 47 20.96 3.77 -31.68
N VAL A 48 21.65 4.59 -30.88
CA VAL A 48 21.76 4.35 -29.43
C VAL A 48 20.37 4.38 -28.78
N GLY A 49 19.49 5.31 -29.17
CA GLY A 49 18.11 5.34 -28.70
C GLY A 49 17.34 4.06 -29.06
N ALA A 50 17.52 3.53 -30.27
CA ALA A 50 16.89 2.29 -30.70
C ALA A 50 17.44 1.06 -29.95
N GLU A 51 18.75 1.00 -29.68
CA GLU A 51 19.38 -0.07 -28.89
C GLU A 51 18.90 -0.04 -27.42
N VAL A 52 18.78 1.16 -26.83
CA VAL A 52 18.22 1.33 -25.48
C VAL A 52 16.75 0.92 -25.43
N LEU A 53 15.94 1.28 -26.43
CA LEU A 53 14.55 0.84 -26.54
C LEU A 53 14.45 -0.68 -26.70
N GLN A 54 15.34 -1.30 -27.47
CA GLN A 54 15.38 -2.75 -27.65
C GLN A 54 15.80 -3.48 -26.37
N LEU A 55 16.78 -2.96 -25.62
CA LEU A 55 17.15 -3.46 -24.31
C LEU A 55 15.99 -3.28 -23.30
N GLY A 56 15.29 -2.15 -23.36
CA GLY A 56 14.08 -1.91 -22.58
C GLY A 56 12.98 -2.94 -22.88
N ALA A 57 12.72 -3.23 -24.16
CA ALA A 57 11.76 -4.25 -24.56
C ALA A 57 12.15 -5.64 -24.05
N GLN A 58 13.41 -6.05 -24.19
CA GLN A 58 13.91 -7.33 -23.67
C GLN A 58 13.82 -7.43 -22.14
N LEU A 59 13.99 -6.32 -21.43
CA LEU A 59 13.78 -6.27 -19.99
C LEU A 59 12.31 -6.51 -19.64
N TRP A 60 11.38 -5.88 -20.38
CA TRP A 60 9.95 -6.07 -20.17
C TRP A 60 9.45 -7.48 -20.53
N ASP A 61 10.02 -8.09 -21.57
CA ASP A 61 9.71 -9.48 -21.91
C ASP A 61 10.07 -10.42 -20.73
N LYS A 62 11.23 -10.21 -20.08
CA LYS A 62 11.60 -10.98 -18.87
C LYS A 62 10.66 -10.77 -17.70
N VAL A 63 10.14 -9.55 -17.52
CA VAL A 63 9.14 -9.26 -16.49
C VAL A 63 7.85 -10.02 -16.81
N ASP A 64 7.43 -10.01 -18.06
CA ASP A 64 6.21 -10.69 -18.51
C ASP A 64 6.31 -12.21 -18.42
N ASP A 65 7.48 -12.77 -18.73
CA ASP A 65 7.78 -14.20 -18.72
C ASP A 65 7.95 -14.81 -17.32
N LEU A 66 7.81 -14.01 -16.26
CA LEU A 66 7.79 -14.51 -14.88
C LEU A 66 6.77 -15.66 -14.77
N PRO A 67 7.20 -16.91 -14.45
CA PRO A 67 6.32 -18.08 -14.48
C PRO A 67 5.46 -18.14 -13.21
N PHE A 68 4.57 -17.16 -13.08
CA PHE A 68 3.66 -17.04 -11.97
C PHE A 68 2.25 -16.81 -12.48
N VAL A 69 1.48 -17.89 -12.55
CA VAL A 69 0.06 -17.85 -12.87
C VAL A 69 -0.67 -18.40 -11.64
N PRO A 70 -1.05 -17.54 -10.69
CA PRO A 70 -1.75 -17.98 -9.50
C PRO A 70 -3.14 -18.49 -9.89
N ALA A 71 -3.63 -19.45 -9.15
CA ALA A 71 -5.05 -19.77 -9.20
C ALA A 71 -5.85 -18.54 -8.73
N SER A 72 -6.94 -18.23 -9.43
CA SER A 72 -7.90 -17.22 -9.01
C SER A 72 -9.26 -17.88 -8.83
N PHE A 73 -9.84 -17.69 -7.66
CA PHE A 73 -11.10 -18.26 -7.25
C PHE A 73 -12.08 -17.12 -7.00
N ARG A 74 -13.29 -17.24 -7.54
CA ARG A 74 -14.34 -16.26 -7.31
C ARG A 74 -14.95 -16.46 -5.93
N LEU A 75 -15.19 -15.37 -5.24
CA LEU A 75 -15.93 -15.30 -3.99
C LEU A 75 -17.30 -14.66 -4.24
N THR A 76 -18.22 -14.82 -3.30
CA THR A 76 -19.32 -13.87 -3.15
C THR A 76 -18.70 -12.48 -2.94
N PRO A 77 -19.08 -11.44 -3.71
CA PRO A 77 -18.50 -10.12 -3.54
C PRO A 77 -18.76 -9.59 -2.12
N ILE A 78 -17.68 -9.18 -1.46
CA ILE A 78 -17.75 -8.58 -0.12
C ILE A 78 -18.26 -7.15 -0.27
N ARG A 79 -19.54 -6.90 0.03
CA ARG A 79 -20.16 -5.58 -0.12
C ARG A 79 -19.77 -4.63 0.99
N THR A 80 -19.39 -5.15 2.15
CA THR A 80 -18.86 -4.37 3.27
C THR A 80 -17.42 -4.79 3.55
N GLN A 81 -16.49 -4.34 2.71
CA GLN A 81 -15.06 -4.44 2.96
C GLN A 81 -14.63 -3.13 3.61
N PHE A 82 -14.73 -2.98 4.93
CA PHE A 82 -14.53 -1.68 5.59
C PHE A 82 -13.17 -1.05 5.25
N TYR A 83 -12.14 -1.87 5.07
CA TYR A 83 -10.85 -1.46 4.52
C TYR A 83 -10.15 -2.58 3.75
N GLY A 84 -9.20 -2.19 2.91
CA GLY A 84 -8.27 -3.13 2.27
C GLY A 84 -7.20 -3.58 3.27
N HIS A 85 -7.36 -4.76 3.85
CA HIS A 85 -6.47 -5.33 4.87
C HIS A 85 -5.06 -5.62 4.30
N GLY A 86 -4.04 -5.36 5.09
CA GLY A 86 -2.63 -5.34 4.69
C GLY A 86 -2.35 -4.42 3.50
N ALA A 87 -3.13 -3.35 3.34
CA ALA A 87 -3.17 -2.52 2.13
C ALA A 87 -3.39 -3.33 0.83
N PHE A 88 -4.37 -4.25 0.87
CA PHE A 88 -4.69 -5.20 -0.20
C PHE A 88 -3.63 -6.31 -0.43
N MET A 89 -2.94 -6.77 0.61
CA MET A 89 -1.88 -7.78 0.48
C MET A 89 -2.35 -9.08 -0.21
N GLY A 90 -3.60 -9.50 0.03
CA GLY A 90 -4.18 -10.69 -0.59
C GLY A 90 -4.38 -10.57 -2.10
N ALA A 91 -4.37 -9.35 -2.64
CA ALA A 91 -4.45 -9.07 -4.07
C ALA A 91 -3.09 -9.21 -4.78
N SER A 92 -2.00 -9.44 -4.03
CA SER A 92 -0.65 -9.61 -4.56
C SER A 92 -0.56 -10.63 -5.69
N PRO A 93 -1.20 -11.82 -5.61
CA PRO A 93 -1.13 -12.75 -6.73
C PRO A 93 -1.84 -12.23 -7.99
N ALA A 94 -3.01 -11.60 -7.86
CA ALA A 94 -3.69 -10.95 -8.99
C ALA A 94 -2.83 -9.84 -9.61
N LEU A 95 -2.14 -9.04 -8.79
CA LEU A 95 -1.23 -8.02 -9.27
C LEU A 95 -0.11 -8.62 -10.14
N LEU A 96 0.51 -9.71 -9.66
CA LEU A 96 1.61 -10.36 -10.37
C LEU A 96 1.15 -11.11 -11.63
N ALA A 97 -0.12 -11.53 -11.69
CA ALA A 97 -0.75 -12.11 -12.88
C ALA A 97 -1.07 -11.04 -13.94
N ASP A 98 -1.22 -9.77 -13.54
CA ASP A 98 -1.50 -8.65 -14.44
C ASP A 98 -0.20 -8.07 -14.99
N ALA A 99 0.05 -8.27 -16.29
CA ALA A 99 1.29 -7.83 -16.94
C ALA A 99 1.54 -6.32 -16.77
N LYS A 100 0.49 -5.49 -16.82
CA LYS A 100 0.62 -4.03 -16.66
C LYS A 100 1.12 -3.71 -15.26
N TRP A 101 0.45 -4.24 -14.24
CA TRP A 101 0.78 -3.94 -12.84
C TRP A 101 2.06 -4.60 -12.35
N LYS A 102 2.40 -5.79 -12.85
CA LYS A 102 3.70 -6.41 -12.64
C LYS A 102 4.84 -5.54 -13.16
N ARG A 103 4.70 -4.94 -14.36
CA ARG A 103 5.68 -3.97 -14.90
C ARG A 103 5.75 -2.68 -14.07
N ILE A 104 4.61 -2.19 -13.56
CA ILE A 104 4.57 -1.04 -12.64
C ILE A 104 5.36 -1.34 -11.37
N LEU A 105 5.18 -2.53 -10.76
CA LEU A 105 5.95 -2.95 -9.59
C LEU A 105 7.45 -3.02 -9.89
N ALA A 106 7.84 -3.66 -11.00
CA ALA A 106 9.23 -3.75 -11.44
C ALA A 106 9.87 -2.38 -11.67
N PHE A 107 9.12 -1.42 -12.22
CA PHE A 107 9.61 -0.07 -12.43
C PHE A 107 9.73 0.71 -11.11
N LEU A 108 8.66 0.75 -10.30
CA LEU A 108 8.60 1.63 -9.13
C LEU A 108 9.42 1.08 -7.97
N MET A 109 9.46 -0.23 -7.77
CA MET A 109 10.13 -0.90 -6.66
C MET A 109 10.98 -2.09 -7.15
N PRO A 110 12.07 -1.83 -7.90
CA PRO A 110 12.87 -2.88 -8.53
C PRO A 110 13.52 -3.84 -7.52
N ASP A 111 13.88 -3.38 -6.32
CA ASP A 111 14.37 -4.23 -5.22
C ASP A 111 13.32 -5.25 -4.77
N VAL A 112 12.07 -4.81 -4.59
CA VAL A 112 10.95 -5.67 -4.21
C VAL A 112 10.64 -6.67 -5.32
N PHE A 113 10.59 -6.21 -6.57
CA PHE A 113 10.34 -7.08 -7.72
C PHE A 113 11.41 -8.17 -7.86
N GLU A 114 12.69 -7.82 -7.75
CA GLU A 114 13.78 -8.79 -7.83
C GLU A 114 13.75 -9.83 -6.70
N GLN A 115 13.39 -9.40 -5.47
CA GLN A 115 13.23 -10.31 -4.33
C GLN A 115 12.06 -11.28 -4.55
N ILE A 116 10.93 -10.80 -5.08
CA ILE A 116 9.78 -11.63 -5.45
C ILE A 116 10.15 -12.61 -6.56
N ARG A 117 10.80 -12.13 -7.63
CA ARG A 117 11.27 -12.98 -8.73
C ARG A 117 12.17 -14.10 -8.22
N ALA A 118 13.15 -13.77 -7.38
CA ALA A 118 14.04 -14.75 -6.78
C ALA A 118 13.29 -15.76 -5.90
N ALA A 119 12.31 -15.31 -5.11
CA ALA A 119 11.48 -16.18 -4.29
C ALA A 119 10.67 -17.16 -5.16
N LEU A 120 10.06 -16.67 -6.24
CA LEU A 120 9.29 -17.48 -7.19
C LEU A 120 10.16 -18.50 -7.92
N GLU A 121 11.36 -18.11 -8.38
CA GLU A 121 12.36 -19.02 -8.95
C GLU A 121 12.80 -20.09 -7.95
N ALA A 122 12.81 -19.77 -6.66
CA ALA A 122 13.05 -20.71 -5.57
C ALA A 122 11.81 -21.53 -5.17
N GLY A 123 10.69 -21.42 -5.91
CA GLY A 123 9.46 -22.18 -5.68
C GLY A 123 8.58 -21.61 -4.57
N ALA A 124 8.64 -20.31 -4.29
CA ALA A 124 7.67 -19.65 -3.43
C ALA A 124 6.26 -19.74 -4.03
N ASP A 125 5.28 -20.09 -3.21
CA ASP A 125 3.86 -20.13 -3.55
C ASP A 125 3.15 -18.86 -3.02
N PRO A 126 1.84 -18.67 -3.27
CA PRO A 126 1.13 -17.50 -2.77
C PRO A 126 1.20 -17.30 -1.25
N THR A 127 1.38 -18.35 -0.43
CA THR A 127 1.50 -18.20 1.04
C THR A 127 2.75 -17.44 1.45
N LYS A 128 3.81 -17.51 0.64
CA LYS A 128 5.06 -16.79 0.88
C LYS A 128 5.05 -15.42 0.21
N ILE A 129 4.40 -15.30 -0.95
CA ILE A 129 4.37 -14.05 -1.72
C ILE A 129 3.43 -13.01 -1.11
N ILE A 130 2.27 -13.40 -0.57
CA ILE A 130 1.32 -12.46 0.02
C ILE A 130 1.97 -11.62 1.15
N PRO A 131 2.65 -12.23 2.16
CA PRO A 131 3.29 -11.45 3.23
C PRO A 131 4.46 -10.57 2.75
N MET A 132 5.14 -10.94 1.66
CA MET A 132 6.22 -10.13 1.08
C MET A 132 5.73 -8.79 0.51
N LEU A 133 4.43 -8.65 0.33
CA LEU A 133 3.78 -7.54 -0.33
C LEU A 133 2.71 -6.89 0.55
N GLU A 134 2.72 -7.20 1.84
CA GLU A 134 1.86 -6.56 2.80
C GLU A 134 2.27 -5.11 3.06
N ASN A 135 1.26 -4.22 3.14
CA ASN A 135 1.45 -2.78 3.25
C ASN A 135 2.27 -2.19 2.07
N ASN A 136 2.33 -2.88 0.91
CA ASN A 136 3.07 -2.41 -0.26
C ASN A 136 2.27 -1.32 -1.03
N PRO A 137 2.89 -0.17 -1.37
CA PRO A 137 2.18 0.93 -2.02
C PRO A 137 1.67 0.62 -3.44
N VAL A 138 2.35 -0.26 -4.18
CA VAL A 138 1.93 -0.65 -5.54
C VAL A 138 0.76 -1.62 -5.50
N VAL A 139 0.75 -2.53 -4.52
CA VAL A 139 -0.38 -3.43 -4.27
C VAL A 139 -1.60 -2.66 -3.79
N ALA A 140 -1.40 -1.69 -2.88
CA ALA A 140 -2.47 -0.80 -2.44
C ALA A 140 -3.08 -0.03 -3.63
N ALA A 141 -2.24 0.52 -4.51
CA ALA A 141 -2.70 1.21 -5.72
C ALA A 141 -3.49 0.29 -6.67
N PHE A 142 -3.04 -0.95 -6.85
CA PHE A 142 -3.75 -1.96 -7.63
C PHE A 142 -5.13 -2.27 -7.03
N GLY A 143 -5.19 -2.55 -5.73
CA GLY A 143 -6.44 -2.83 -5.02
C GLY A 143 -7.42 -1.66 -5.11
N VAL A 144 -6.95 -0.43 -4.92
CA VAL A 144 -7.75 0.80 -5.07
C VAL A 144 -8.28 0.98 -6.50
N ALA A 145 -7.42 0.79 -7.51
CA ALA A 145 -7.83 0.93 -8.91
C ALA A 145 -8.90 -0.11 -9.28
N ARG A 146 -8.73 -1.37 -8.86
CA ARG A 146 -9.71 -2.45 -9.08
C ARG A 146 -11.01 -2.24 -8.30
N GLY A 147 -10.92 -1.72 -7.08
CA GLY A 147 -12.09 -1.33 -6.29
C GLY A 147 -12.91 -0.25 -6.97
N ALA A 148 -12.25 0.77 -7.55
CA ALA A 148 -12.92 1.85 -8.27
C ALA A 148 -13.63 1.39 -9.56
N GLU A 149 -13.11 0.37 -10.25
CA GLU A 149 -13.77 -0.25 -11.42
C GLU A 149 -15.06 -1.00 -11.06
N SER A 150 -15.23 -1.37 -9.80
CA SER A 150 -16.19 -2.38 -9.37
C SER A 150 -17.42 -1.81 -8.65
N VAL A 151 -17.54 -0.49 -8.50
CA VAL A 151 -18.59 0.15 -7.69
C VAL A 151 -19.99 -0.18 -8.22
N GLY A 152 -20.78 -0.89 -7.43
CA GLY A 152 -22.20 -1.17 -7.71
C GLY A 152 -23.15 -0.34 -6.84
N ASP A 153 -24.40 -0.16 -7.29
CA ASP A 153 -25.42 0.62 -6.58
C ASP A 153 -25.79 0.04 -5.19
N ASP A 154 -25.48 -1.23 -4.94
CA ASP A 154 -25.79 -1.95 -3.70
C ASP A 154 -24.63 -1.97 -2.67
N GLU A 155 -23.59 -1.14 -2.86
CA GLU A 155 -22.45 -1.11 -1.94
C GLU A 155 -22.79 -0.45 -0.60
N SER A 156 -22.23 -1.02 0.47
CA SER A 156 -22.30 -0.40 1.79
C SER A 156 -21.65 0.99 1.73
N PRO A 157 -22.20 2.01 2.43
CA PRO A 157 -21.53 3.31 2.54
C PRO A 157 -20.17 3.21 3.25
N LEU A 158 -19.91 2.08 3.94
CA LEU A 158 -18.65 1.77 4.58
C LEU A 158 -17.66 1.03 3.67
N HIS A 159 -18.05 0.67 2.44
CA HIS A 159 -17.19 -0.08 1.52
C HIS A 159 -15.92 0.70 1.16
N LEU A 160 -14.78 0.08 1.46
CA LEU A 160 -13.43 0.64 1.31
C LEU A 160 -13.33 2.06 1.89
N SER A 161 -13.74 2.20 3.16
CA SER A 161 -13.66 3.46 3.90
C SER A 161 -12.22 3.96 4.07
N GLY A 162 -11.23 3.07 4.01
CA GLY A 162 -9.83 3.42 3.95
C GLY A 162 -8.92 2.26 3.52
N ILE A 163 -7.63 2.56 3.42
CA ILE A 163 -6.55 1.58 3.26
C ILE A 163 -5.89 1.42 4.63
N GLU A 164 -5.59 0.19 5.04
CA GLU A 164 -4.85 -0.03 6.29
C GLU A 164 -3.39 0.38 6.15
N TRP A 165 -2.90 1.04 7.19
CA TRP A 165 -1.50 1.30 7.45
C TRP A 165 -1.10 0.70 8.79
N ASP A 166 -0.25 -0.31 8.72
CA ASP A 166 0.53 -0.78 9.86
C ASP A 166 1.65 0.23 10.12
N LEU A 167 1.39 1.15 11.06
CA LEU A 167 2.23 2.32 11.26
C LEU A 167 3.23 2.10 12.38
N PHE A 168 4.51 2.32 12.07
CA PHE A 168 5.60 2.39 13.04
C PHE A 168 6.10 3.83 13.15
N VAL A 169 6.17 4.34 14.38
CA VAL A 169 6.65 5.69 14.68
C VAL A 169 7.96 5.62 15.45
N ASP A 170 8.84 6.59 15.21
CA ASP A 170 10.11 6.68 15.94
C ASP A 170 9.85 7.11 17.40
N ARG A 171 9.96 6.16 18.32
CA ARG A 171 9.72 6.37 19.75
C ARG A 171 10.75 7.31 20.39
N ASP A 172 11.90 7.51 19.76
CA ASP A 172 12.91 8.48 20.25
C ASP A 172 12.40 9.93 20.13
N LEU A 173 11.33 10.16 19.37
CA LEU A 173 10.68 11.47 19.26
C LEU A 173 9.65 11.76 20.37
N PHE A 174 9.25 10.76 21.15
CA PHE A 174 8.18 10.92 22.15
C PHE A 174 8.53 11.93 23.25
N PRO A 175 9.74 11.95 23.84
CA PRO A 175 10.11 12.96 24.84
C PRO A 175 10.07 14.38 24.29
N ALA A 176 10.47 14.57 23.02
CA ALA A 176 10.39 15.87 22.34
C ALA A 176 8.93 16.26 22.10
N TRP A 177 8.07 15.29 21.79
CA TRP A 177 6.64 15.51 21.58
C TRP A 177 5.97 15.95 22.86
N GLU A 178 6.18 15.26 23.97
CA GLU A 178 5.66 15.66 25.28
C GLU A 178 6.08 17.08 25.65
N ALA A 179 7.34 17.44 25.40
CA ALA A 179 7.85 18.79 25.65
C ALA A 179 7.23 19.87 24.75
N ALA A 180 6.87 19.52 23.51
CA ALA A 180 6.31 20.43 22.53
C ALA A 180 4.80 20.70 22.71
N ARG A 181 4.06 19.88 23.48
CA ARG A 181 2.59 20.00 23.61
C ARG A 181 2.08 21.35 24.12
N GLY A 182 2.93 22.12 24.82
CA GLY A 182 2.60 23.47 25.29
C GLY A 182 2.78 24.58 24.24
N ASP A 183 3.38 24.28 23.09
CA ASP A 183 3.72 25.21 22.02
C ASP A 183 3.27 24.65 20.67
N ALA A 184 2.20 25.22 20.10
CA ALA A 184 1.61 24.73 18.87
C ALA A 184 2.61 24.69 17.70
N ALA A 185 3.46 25.70 17.54
CA ALA A 185 4.41 25.75 16.43
C ALA A 185 5.52 24.70 16.58
N ALA A 186 5.99 24.48 17.81
CA ALA A 186 6.96 23.43 18.10
C ALA A 186 6.35 22.04 17.89
N LEU A 187 5.09 21.85 18.29
CA LEU A 187 4.36 20.60 18.11
C LEU A 187 4.16 20.30 16.62
N ASP A 188 3.74 21.27 15.82
CA ASP A 188 3.51 21.07 14.38
C ASP A 188 4.81 20.70 13.66
N ALA A 189 5.90 21.43 13.91
CA ALA A 189 7.21 21.12 13.32
C ALA A 189 7.72 19.73 13.72
N LEU A 190 7.43 19.30 14.95
CA LEU A 190 7.80 17.96 15.39
C LEU A 190 6.91 16.88 14.79
N MET A 191 5.60 17.11 14.65
CA MET A 191 4.70 16.14 14.04
C MET A 191 4.97 15.99 12.54
N GLU A 192 5.45 17.04 11.86
CA GLU A 192 6.01 16.91 10.52
C GLU A 192 7.17 15.91 10.51
N ARG A 193 8.14 16.07 11.41
CA ARG A 193 9.27 15.13 11.53
C ARG A 193 8.82 13.72 11.87
N VAL A 194 7.84 13.56 12.77
CA VAL A 194 7.27 12.24 13.12
C VAL A 194 6.73 11.57 11.86
N LEU A 195 5.92 12.27 11.06
CA LEU A 195 5.36 11.72 9.82
C LEU A 195 6.43 11.41 8.78
N ASP A 196 7.41 12.30 8.60
CA ASP A 196 8.49 12.12 7.62
C ASP A 196 9.32 10.88 7.91
N THR A 197 9.47 10.52 9.19
CA THR A 197 10.22 9.32 9.58
C THR A 197 9.34 8.09 9.83
N SER A 198 8.01 8.24 9.90
CA SER A 198 7.11 7.11 10.16
C SER A 198 7.16 6.09 9.02
N LEU A 199 7.06 4.81 9.35
CA LEU A 199 7.12 3.72 8.40
C LEU A 199 5.78 3.01 8.30
N ILE A 200 5.39 2.66 7.07
CA ILE A 200 4.29 1.75 6.77
C ILE A 200 4.90 0.40 6.42
N ALA A 201 4.65 -0.63 7.23
CA ALA A 201 5.36 -1.92 7.14
C ALA A 201 4.50 -3.08 7.67
N HIS A 202 4.70 -4.30 7.20
CA HIS A 202 4.04 -5.48 7.79
C HIS A 202 4.54 -5.74 9.23
N ALA A 203 3.62 -5.94 10.18
CA ALA A 203 3.95 -6.40 11.52
C ALA A 203 3.63 -7.88 11.74
N THR A 204 4.55 -8.61 12.38
CA THR A 204 4.34 -9.99 12.79
C THR A 204 3.85 -10.09 14.23
N PRO A 205 3.24 -11.23 14.63
CA PRO A 205 2.96 -11.50 16.04
C PRO A 205 4.21 -11.47 16.94
N ALA A 206 5.39 -11.77 16.39
CA ALA A 206 6.64 -11.68 17.14
C ALA A 206 6.97 -10.23 17.50
N ASP A 207 6.72 -9.29 16.58
CA ASP A 207 6.93 -7.85 16.80
C ASP A 207 6.01 -7.34 17.91
N THR A 208 4.74 -7.77 17.91
CA THR A 208 3.80 -7.46 18.99
C THR A 208 4.29 -7.95 20.35
N ILE A 209 4.81 -9.19 20.42
CA ILE A 209 5.36 -9.75 21.66
C ILE A 209 6.60 -8.97 22.10
N GLN A 210 7.51 -8.65 21.17
CA GLN A 210 8.74 -7.91 21.48
C GLN A 210 8.44 -6.49 21.96
N GLU A 211 7.54 -5.77 21.30
CA GLU A 211 7.10 -4.45 21.75
C GLU A 211 6.43 -4.52 23.12
N ALA A 212 5.62 -5.57 23.40
CA ALA A 212 5.00 -5.76 24.71
C ALA A 212 6.05 -5.99 25.82
N MET A 213 7.22 -6.53 25.45
CA MET A 213 8.40 -6.63 26.32
C MET A 213 9.22 -5.34 26.40
N GLY A 214 8.79 -4.27 25.70
CA GLY A 214 9.43 -2.97 25.68
C GLY A 214 10.52 -2.80 24.61
N ILE A 215 10.65 -3.74 23.68
CA ILE A 215 11.66 -3.71 22.61
C ILE A 215 11.07 -3.00 21.39
N CYS A 216 11.47 -1.75 21.19
CA CYS A 216 11.07 -0.94 20.03
C CYS A 216 11.59 -1.57 18.73
N GLN A 217 10.69 -1.90 17.81
CA GLN A 217 11.01 -2.54 16.53
C GLN A 217 11.28 -1.55 15.39
N TYR A 218 10.96 -0.26 15.59
CA TYR A 218 11.04 0.76 14.53
C TYR A 218 12.40 0.77 13.79
N GLN A 219 13.51 0.72 14.52
CA GLN A 219 14.85 0.74 13.93
C GLN A 219 15.19 -0.53 13.15
N ASP A 220 14.64 -1.67 13.56
CA ASP A 220 14.85 -2.96 12.89
C ASP A 220 13.99 -3.04 11.62
N VAL A 221 12.73 -2.61 11.70
CA VAL A 221 11.83 -2.48 10.54
C VAL A 221 12.42 -1.53 9.50
N ARG A 222 13.02 -0.41 9.92
CA ARG A 222 13.66 0.57 9.02
C ARG A 222 14.81 -0.02 8.18
N LYS A 223 15.55 -0.97 8.75
CA LYS A 223 16.75 -1.59 8.16
C LYS A 223 16.47 -2.93 7.48
N THR A 224 15.26 -3.45 7.64
CA THR A 224 14.85 -4.72 7.05
C THR A 224 14.41 -4.48 5.60
N PRO A 225 14.73 -5.38 4.64
CA PRO A 225 14.22 -5.27 3.28
C PRO A 225 12.69 -5.22 3.26
N LYS A 226 12.12 -4.45 2.33
CA LYS A 226 10.66 -4.25 2.24
C LYS A 226 9.86 -5.56 2.13
N THR A 227 10.36 -6.57 1.42
CA THR A 227 9.69 -7.89 1.35
C THR A 227 9.90 -8.76 2.58
N GLY A 228 10.79 -8.35 3.48
CA GLY A 228 11.20 -9.08 4.66
C GLY A 228 10.60 -8.53 5.94
N LEU A 229 9.44 -7.85 5.88
CA LEU A 229 8.80 -7.10 6.99
C LEU A 229 9.36 -5.67 7.18
N GLY A 230 10.16 -5.19 6.22
CA GLY A 230 10.61 -3.80 6.19
C GLY A 230 9.51 -2.85 5.73
N GLY A 231 9.66 -1.58 6.10
CA GLY A 231 8.70 -0.52 5.75
C GLY A 231 9.13 0.41 4.63
N VAL A 232 8.25 1.33 4.29
CA VAL A 232 8.57 2.54 3.49
C VAL A 232 8.14 3.76 4.30
N GLU A 233 8.94 4.83 4.27
CA GLU A 233 8.56 6.10 4.89
C GLU A 233 7.25 6.63 4.29
N VAL A 234 6.37 7.22 5.11
CA VAL A 234 5.01 7.63 4.72
C VAL A 234 4.98 8.47 3.43
N ASP A 235 5.85 9.47 3.31
CA ASP A 235 5.90 10.34 2.12
C ASP A 235 6.34 9.57 0.87
N SER A 236 7.34 8.70 0.99
CA SER A 236 7.78 7.83 -0.10
C SER A 236 6.73 6.78 -0.46
N TRP A 237 6.00 6.26 0.53
CA TRP A 237 4.90 5.32 0.31
C TRP A 237 3.79 5.96 -0.51
N LEU A 238 3.37 7.18 -0.12
CA LEU A 238 2.34 7.94 -0.82
C LEU A 238 2.78 8.37 -2.23
N ASP A 239 4.04 8.73 -2.42
CA ASP A 239 4.61 9.00 -3.73
C ASP A 239 4.56 7.76 -4.65
N LEU A 240 5.07 6.62 -4.17
CA LEU A 240 5.02 5.35 -4.91
C LEU A 240 3.58 4.93 -5.24
N PHE A 241 2.67 5.06 -4.28
CA PHE A 241 1.24 4.78 -4.45
C PHE A 241 0.62 5.66 -5.55
N ALA A 242 0.85 6.98 -5.51
CA ALA A 242 0.33 7.91 -6.49
C ALA A 242 0.90 7.69 -7.90
N ARG A 243 2.19 7.39 -7.98
CA ARG A 243 2.85 7.02 -9.24
C ARG A 243 2.29 5.73 -9.81
N ALA A 244 2.04 4.73 -8.97
CA ALA A 244 1.43 3.47 -9.38
C ALA A 244 0.02 3.68 -9.94
N LEU A 245 -0.82 4.48 -9.28
CA LEU A 245 -2.14 4.87 -9.79
C LEU A 245 -2.06 5.62 -11.14
N THR A 246 -1.10 6.54 -11.26
CA THR A 246 -0.88 7.30 -12.51
C THR A 246 -0.51 6.37 -13.66
N LEU A 247 0.44 5.45 -13.44
CA LEU A 247 0.85 4.45 -14.44
C LEU A 247 -0.29 3.44 -14.73
N GLY A 248 -1.06 3.07 -13.71
CA GLY A 248 -2.23 2.20 -13.81
C GLY A 248 -3.30 2.76 -14.74
N LYS A 249 -3.46 4.09 -14.79
CA LYS A 249 -4.39 4.79 -15.70
C LYS A 249 -3.82 5.12 -17.09
N ALA A 250 -2.51 4.97 -17.32
CA ALA A 250 -1.90 5.33 -18.59
C ALA A 250 -2.37 4.41 -19.73
N ASP A 251 -2.73 5.00 -20.87
CA ASP A 251 -3.09 4.27 -22.10
C ASP A 251 -1.86 3.55 -22.68
N ASP A 252 -0.72 4.25 -22.76
CA ASP A 252 0.57 3.70 -23.11
C ASP A 252 1.47 3.67 -21.86
N LEU A 253 1.60 2.48 -21.27
CA LEU A 253 2.44 2.29 -20.09
C LEU A 253 3.93 2.54 -20.38
N GLY A 254 4.40 2.22 -21.59
CA GLY A 254 5.81 2.35 -21.94
C GLY A 254 6.24 3.81 -22.00
N ASP A 255 5.43 4.64 -22.66
CA ASP A 255 5.64 6.09 -22.73
C ASP A 255 5.54 6.74 -21.34
N ALA A 256 4.56 6.32 -20.53
CA ALA A 256 4.39 6.85 -19.17
C ALA A 256 5.58 6.49 -18.25
N ILE A 257 6.07 5.25 -18.31
CA ILE A 257 7.30 4.84 -17.61
C ILE A 257 8.50 5.63 -18.13
N GLY A 258 8.65 5.78 -19.46
CA GLY A 258 9.75 6.52 -20.07
C GLY A 258 9.79 7.98 -19.63
N ALA A 259 8.63 8.61 -19.49
CA ALA A 259 8.51 9.96 -18.94
C ALA A 259 8.92 10.00 -17.46
N MET A 260 8.40 9.07 -16.65
CA MET A 260 8.63 9.02 -15.20
C MET A 260 10.04 8.56 -14.81
N ALA A 261 10.74 7.83 -15.68
CA ALA A 261 12.13 7.38 -15.46
C ALA A 261 13.14 8.54 -15.38
N ASN A 262 12.75 9.74 -15.83
CA ASN A 262 13.57 10.95 -15.70
C ASN A 262 13.51 11.56 -14.29
N ASP A 263 12.56 11.12 -13.45
CA ASP A 263 12.48 11.60 -12.08
C ASP A 263 13.63 11.01 -11.25
N PRO A 264 14.36 11.84 -10.47
CA PRO A 264 15.48 11.39 -9.66
C PRO A 264 15.05 10.37 -8.59
N ARG A 265 15.83 9.30 -8.44
CA ARG A 265 15.71 8.33 -7.35
C ARG A 265 16.44 8.83 -6.10
N SER A 266 15.98 8.39 -4.93
CA SER A 266 16.68 8.60 -3.68
C SER A 266 18.07 7.96 -3.73
N PRO A 267 19.13 8.69 -3.33
CA PRO A 267 20.47 8.13 -3.22
C PRO A 267 20.67 7.32 -1.92
N SER A 268 19.66 7.27 -1.04
CA SER A 268 19.76 6.57 0.24
C SER A 268 19.95 5.06 0.04
N ASP A 269 20.83 4.48 0.85
CA ASP A 269 21.07 3.04 0.92
C ASP A 269 20.21 2.33 1.97
N GLU A 270 19.50 3.10 2.81
CA GLU A 270 18.57 2.58 3.81
C GLU A 270 17.45 1.77 3.15
N GLU A 271 17.13 0.58 3.67
CA GLU A 271 16.17 -0.33 3.04
C GLU A 271 14.78 0.32 2.86
N CYS A 272 14.33 1.13 3.81
CA CYS A 272 13.05 1.83 3.71
C CYS A 272 12.98 2.89 2.60
N MET A 273 14.13 3.41 2.17
CA MET A 273 14.24 4.47 1.16
C MET A 273 14.91 4.02 -0.14
N ARG A 274 15.43 2.79 -0.18
CA ARG A 274 16.07 2.23 -1.37
C ARG A 274 15.09 2.22 -2.53
N ASN A 275 15.53 2.75 -3.67
CA ASN A 275 14.77 2.90 -4.91
C ASN A 275 13.49 3.75 -4.82
N THR A 276 13.29 4.56 -3.78
CA THR A 276 12.24 5.59 -3.78
C THR A 276 12.66 6.79 -4.64
N PHE A 277 11.82 7.82 -4.76
CA PHE A 277 12.14 9.05 -5.52
C PHE A 277 12.57 10.19 -4.58
N ALA A 278 13.39 11.11 -5.07
CA ALA A 278 13.90 12.24 -4.29
C ALA A 278 13.96 13.56 -5.09
N PRO A 279 13.17 14.59 -4.75
CA PRO A 279 12.18 14.58 -3.67
C PRO A 279 10.96 13.70 -4.01
N PRO A 280 10.26 13.13 -3.01
CA PRO A 280 8.96 12.49 -3.24
C PRO A 280 7.96 13.53 -3.78
N TRP A 281 6.92 13.08 -4.50
CA TRP A 281 5.80 13.96 -4.78
C TRP A 281 5.14 14.44 -3.48
N PRO A 282 4.68 15.70 -3.41
CA PRO A 282 3.96 16.18 -2.24
C PRO A 282 2.74 15.30 -1.95
N VAL A 283 2.45 15.03 -0.67
CA VAL A 283 1.27 14.22 -0.25
C VAL A 283 -0.03 14.72 -0.90
N ARG A 284 -0.20 16.04 -1.02
CA ARG A 284 -1.35 16.66 -1.70
C ARG A 284 -1.53 16.20 -3.15
N ARG A 285 -0.44 15.91 -3.86
CA ARG A 285 -0.50 15.32 -5.20
C ARG A 285 -0.99 13.87 -5.16
N ALA A 286 -0.55 13.08 -4.18
CA ALA A 286 -1.04 11.71 -4.01
C ALA A 286 -2.55 11.68 -3.73
N VAL A 287 -3.03 12.57 -2.85
CA VAL A 287 -4.47 12.74 -2.57
C VAL A 287 -5.25 13.14 -3.84
N ALA A 288 -4.71 14.05 -4.65
CA ALA A 288 -5.35 14.46 -5.90
C ALA A 288 -5.45 13.32 -6.91
N VAL A 289 -4.37 12.54 -7.10
CA VAL A 289 -4.37 11.35 -7.98
C VAL A 289 -5.38 10.31 -7.50
N HIS A 290 -5.40 10.04 -6.19
CA HIS A 290 -6.38 9.13 -5.59
C HIS A 290 -7.83 9.57 -5.87
N ARG A 291 -8.13 10.85 -5.66
CA ARG A 291 -9.46 11.43 -5.96
C ARG A 291 -9.82 11.28 -7.43
N GLU A 292 -8.87 11.47 -8.34
CA GLU A 292 -9.07 11.30 -9.78
C GLU A 292 -9.33 9.84 -10.19
N VAL A 293 -8.74 8.86 -9.49
CA VAL A 293 -8.94 7.43 -9.77
C VAL A 293 -10.27 6.95 -9.19
N THR A 294 -10.55 7.31 -7.95
CA THR A 294 -11.64 6.71 -7.17
C THR A 294 -12.95 7.51 -7.20
N GLY A 295 -12.88 8.79 -7.57
CA GLY A 295 -13.99 9.73 -7.39
C GLY A 295 -14.28 10.09 -5.93
N LYS A 296 -13.56 9.51 -4.96
CA LYS A 296 -13.78 9.76 -3.52
C LYS A 296 -13.21 11.13 -3.12
N PRO A 297 -13.89 11.87 -2.22
CA PRO A 297 -13.49 13.23 -1.87
C PRO A 297 -12.14 13.30 -1.16
N SER A 298 -11.74 12.25 -0.44
CA SER A 298 -10.48 12.17 0.30
C SER A 298 -9.79 10.83 0.09
N LEU A 299 -8.45 10.84 0.19
CA LEU A 299 -7.68 9.63 0.51
C LEU A 299 -7.87 9.36 2.00
N SER A 300 -8.38 8.18 2.34
CA SER A 300 -8.70 7.80 3.70
C SER A 300 -7.88 6.58 4.12
N VAL A 301 -7.40 6.57 5.36
CA VAL A 301 -6.59 5.49 5.93
C VAL A 301 -7.19 4.99 7.24
N ILE A 302 -6.89 3.73 7.56
CA ILE A 302 -7.04 3.17 8.89
C ILE A 302 -5.64 2.94 9.44
N ILE A 303 -5.38 3.46 10.64
CA ILE A 303 -4.06 3.32 11.27
C ILE A 303 -4.15 2.17 12.26
N GLU A 304 -3.39 1.10 12.04
CA GLU A 304 -3.05 0.15 13.09
C GLU A 304 -1.67 0.54 13.65
N ILE A 305 -1.64 1.10 14.85
CA ILE A 305 -0.39 1.55 15.46
C ILE A 305 0.37 0.34 16.01
N LYS A 306 1.60 0.12 15.53
CA LYS A 306 2.44 -1.01 15.95
C LYS A 306 3.43 -0.63 17.03
N SER A 307 3.82 0.65 17.08
CA SER A 307 4.67 1.19 18.14
C SER A 307 3.88 1.34 19.43
N LEU A 308 4.01 0.36 20.33
CA LEU A 308 3.31 0.37 21.62
C LEU A 308 3.64 1.62 22.44
N ARG A 309 2.71 1.96 23.34
CA ARG A 309 2.74 3.19 24.17
C ARG A 309 2.51 4.47 23.39
N SER A 310 2.04 4.38 22.16
CA SER A 310 1.42 5.53 21.50
C SER A 310 0.19 5.93 22.32
N THR A 311 0.26 7.08 22.98
CA THR A 311 -0.83 7.56 23.83
C THR A 311 -1.98 8.07 22.96
N PRO A 312 -3.23 8.07 23.45
CA PRO A 312 -4.35 8.67 22.73
C PRO A 312 -4.09 10.13 22.36
N GLU A 313 -3.40 10.89 23.21
CA GLU A 313 -2.97 12.26 22.92
C GLU A 313 -2.07 12.33 21.69
N PHE A 314 -1.03 11.50 21.62
CA PHE A 314 -0.11 11.44 20.49
C PHE A 314 -0.85 11.07 19.20
N LEU A 315 -1.75 10.08 19.27
CA LEU A 315 -2.53 9.64 18.11
C LEU A 315 -3.47 10.74 17.60
N ARG A 316 -4.05 11.57 18.48
CA ARG A 316 -4.83 12.75 18.06
C ARG A 316 -3.97 13.79 17.34
N ASP A 317 -2.76 14.05 17.82
CA ASP A 317 -1.83 14.97 17.15
C ASP A 317 -1.37 14.39 15.79
N LEU A 318 -1.16 13.08 15.71
CA LEU A 318 -0.85 12.38 14.47
C LEU A 318 -1.98 12.48 13.45
N VAL A 319 -3.23 12.27 13.88
CA VAL A 319 -4.43 12.45 13.04
C VAL A 319 -4.51 13.87 12.51
N ARG A 320 -4.28 14.89 13.36
CA ARG A 320 -4.25 16.30 12.94
C ARG A 320 -3.20 16.54 11.87
N ALA A 321 -1.96 16.07 12.10
CA ALA A 321 -0.86 16.25 11.15
C ALA A 321 -1.13 15.56 9.80
N LEU A 322 -1.75 14.38 9.79
CA LEU A 322 -2.18 13.71 8.55
C LEU A 322 -3.28 14.50 7.82
N ASN A 323 -4.26 15.04 8.55
CA ASN A 323 -5.33 15.86 7.97
C ASN A 323 -4.78 17.14 7.32
N GLU A 324 -3.78 17.78 7.94
CA GLU A 324 -3.07 18.94 7.39
C GLU A 324 -2.34 18.61 6.07
N ARG A 325 -1.89 17.36 5.89
CA ARG A 325 -1.36 16.85 4.62
C ARG A 325 -2.44 16.42 3.61
N GLY A 326 -3.71 16.39 4.01
CA GLY A 326 -4.84 16.03 3.15
C GLY A 326 -5.30 14.58 3.26
N VAL A 327 -4.77 13.83 4.23
CA VAL A 327 -5.10 12.43 4.48
C VAL A 327 -6.14 12.37 5.60
N HIS A 328 -7.31 11.79 5.30
CA HIS A 328 -8.35 11.55 6.30
C HIS A 328 -8.08 10.25 7.05
N VAL A 329 -8.29 10.22 8.37
CA VAL A 329 -8.13 9.02 9.19
C VAL A 329 -9.51 8.53 9.60
N VAL A 330 -9.99 7.46 8.96
CA VAL A 330 -11.35 6.98 9.21
C VAL A 330 -11.44 6.17 10.52
N ALA A 331 -10.35 5.50 10.88
CA ALA A 331 -10.25 4.74 12.11
C ALA A 331 -8.81 4.63 12.60
N VAL A 332 -8.67 4.44 13.91
CA VAL A 332 -7.43 4.07 14.58
C VAL A 332 -7.69 2.79 15.36
N GLY A 333 -6.90 1.76 15.08
CA GLY A 333 -7.03 0.43 15.64
C GLY A 333 -5.85 0.05 16.52
N ALA A 334 -6.13 -0.69 17.59
CA ALA A 334 -5.14 -1.28 18.48
C ALA A 334 -5.68 -2.52 19.18
N PHE A 335 -4.80 -3.40 19.65
CA PHE A 335 -5.18 -4.54 20.49
C PHE A 335 -5.49 -4.12 21.94
N LEU A 336 -4.83 -3.06 22.42
CA LEU A 336 -5.06 -2.48 23.74
C LEU A 336 -5.99 -1.28 23.61
N ARG A 337 -7.06 -1.26 24.41
CA ARG A 337 -8.04 -0.18 24.36
C ARG A 337 -7.44 1.15 24.83
N GLU A 338 -6.60 1.09 25.85
CA GLU A 338 -6.01 2.25 26.50
C GLU A 338 -5.12 3.07 25.54
N GLU A 339 -4.66 2.47 24.44
CA GLU A 339 -3.87 3.16 23.42
C GLU A 339 -4.72 4.05 22.52
N ILE A 340 -6.01 3.73 22.32
CA ILE A 340 -6.89 4.42 21.37
C ILE A 340 -8.06 5.16 22.02
N GLU A 341 -8.32 4.93 23.31
CA GLU A 341 -9.45 5.52 24.01
C GLU A 341 -9.41 7.06 23.99
N GLY A 342 -10.42 7.67 23.38
CA GLY A 342 -10.55 9.12 23.26
C GLY A 342 -9.95 9.71 21.99
N VAL A 343 -9.32 8.91 21.12
CA VAL A 343 -8.83 9.37 19.80
C VAL A 343 -9.98 9.91 18.93
N SER A 344 -11.19 9.37 19.08
CA SER A 344 -12.42 9.83 18.40
C SER A 344 -12.81 11.28 18.70
N SER A 345 -12.19 11.91 19.71
CA SER A 345 -12.36 13.34 19.97
C SER A 345 -11.52 14.25 19.07
N ALA A 346 -10.61 13.70 18.25
CA ALA A 346 -9.85 14.48 17.27
C ALA A 346 -10.81 15.12 16.25
N SER A 347 -10.74 16.44 16.12
CA SER A 347 -11.44 17.14 15.05
C SER A 347 -10.74 16.87 13.72
N GLN A 348 -11.50 16.48 12.71
CA GLN A 348 -10.98 16.21 11.38
C GLN A 348 -11.55 17.20 10.37
N ILE A 349 -10.67 18.03 9.81
CA ILE A 349 -10.98 18.93 8.70
C ILE A 349 -9.96 18.68 7.60
N VAL A 350 -10.41 18.13 6.47
CA VAL A 350 -9.57 17.80 5.32
C VAL A 350 -10.12 18.53 4.11
N ASP A 351 -9.32 19.40 3.50
CA ASP A 351 -9.72 20.24 2.36
C ASP A 351 -10.99 21.07 2.60
N GLY A 352 -11.18 21.53 3.85
CA GLY A 352 -12.36 22.30 4.26
C GLY A 352 -13.62 21.45 4.49
N VAL A 353 -13.55 20.13 4.30
CA VAL A 353 -14.63 19.20 4.64
C VAL A 353 -14.44 18.71 6.07
N SER A 354 -15.48 18.83 6.89
CA SER A 354 -15.48 18.29 8.26
C SER A 354 -15.90 16.83 8.25
N TYR A 355 -15.09 16.00 8.90
CA TYR A 355 -15.34 14.57 9.10
C TYR A 355 -15.59 14.30 10.59
N PRO A 356 -16.32 13.22 10.93
CA PRO A 356 -16.34 12.74 12.32
C PRO A 356 -14.92 12.41 12.78
N GLY A 357 -14.69 12.41 14.09
CA GLY A 357 -13.41 11.92 14.62
C GLY A 357 -13.18 10.44 14.27
N PRO A 358 -11.92 9.98 14.27
CA PRO A 358 -11.61 8.61 13.86
C PRO A 358 -12.35 7.59 14.73
N ARG A 359 -12.85 6.52 14.11
CA ARG A 359 -13.42 5.40 14.84
C ARG A 359 -12.32 4.67 15.62
N GLU A 360 -12.56 4.39 16.90
CA GLU A 360 -11.65 3.61 17.74
C GLU A 360 -11.98 2.13 17.60
N ILE A 361 -11.08 1.35 17.00
CA ILE A 361 -11.30 -0.08 16.73
C ILE A 361 -10.44 -0.92 17.66
N GLN A 362 -11.07 -1.67 18.56
CA GLN A 362 -10.33 -2.65 19.35
C GLN A 362 -10.22 -3.97 18.61
N PHE A 363 -9.00 -4.39 18.34
CA PHE A 363 -8.69 -5.68 17.74
C PHE A 363 -8.63 -6.79 18.78
N PHE A 364 -9.12 -7.96 18.38
CA PHE A 364 -9.03 -9.20 19.13
C PHE A 364 -8.41 -10.27 18.23
N HIS A 365 -7.67 -11.20 18.81
CA HIS A 365 -7.16 -12.34 18.04
C HIS A 365 -8.30 -13.29 17.67
N TYR A 366 -9.23 -13.58 18.60
CA TYR A 366 -10.34 -14.50 18.36
C TYR A 366 -11.67 -13.91 18.81
N ALA A 367 -12.77 -14.43 18.25
CA ALA A 367 -14.12 -14.08 18.71
C ALA A 367 -14.33 -14.40 20.21
N GLY A 368 -13.70 -15.45 20.74
CA GLY A 368 -13.79 -15.79 22.16
C GLY A 368 -13.03 -14.82 23.07
N ASP A 369 -12.03 -14.10 22.56
CA ASP A 369 -11.37 -13.02 23.29
C ASP A 369 -12.33 -11.84 23.47
N LEU A 370 -13.07 -11.49 22.41
CA LEU A 370 -14.14 -10.50 22.45
C LEU A 370 -15.23 -10.92 23.47
N GLN A 371 -15.69 -12.17 23.42
CA GLN A 371 -16.65 -12.71 24.39
C GLN A 371 -16.17 -12.51 25.83
N ALA A 372 -14.94 -12.95 26.13
CA ALA A 372 -14.36 -12.84 27.45
C ALA A 372 -14.13 -11.39 27.89
N ALA A 373 -13.82 -10.48 26.97
CA ALA A 373 -13.67 -9.06 27.25
C ALA A 373 -15.02 -8.41 27.57
N CYS A 374 -16.08 -8.73 26.84
CA CYS A 374 -17.44 -8.30 27.15
C CYS A 374 -17.90 -8.79 28.52
N ASP A 375 -17.71 -10.08 28.82
CA ASP A 375 -18.12 -10.68 30.11
C ASP A 375 -17.37 -10.06 31.29
N ALA A 376 -16.12 -9.68 31.08
CA ALA A 376 -15.30 -8.99 32.07
C ALA A 376 -15.57 -7.47 32.16
N GLY A 377 -16.47 -6.92 31.34
CA GLY A 377 -16.76 -5.48 31.31
C GLY A 377 -15.61 -4.62 30.75
N ARG A 378 -14.72 -5.21 29.94
CA ARG A 378 -13.58 -4.51 29.31
C ARG A 378 -13.91 -3.89 27.96
N VAL A 379 -15.05 -4.23 27.39
CA VAL A 379 -15.59 -3.61 26.16
C VAL A 379 -16.70 -2.65 26.56
N ALA A 380 -16.64 -1.41 26.07
CA ALA A 380 -17.66 -0.40 26.33
C ALA A 380 -18.89 -0.60 25.44
N HIS A 381 -20.02 -0.07 25.88
CA HIS A 381 -21.17 0.04 25.02
C HIS A 381 -20.89 0.95 23.81
N GLY A 382 -21.37 0.58 22.63
CA GLY A 382 -21.11 1.37 21.41
C GLY A 382 -19.73 1.16 20.79
N GLN A 383 -18.88 0.28 21.36
CA GLN A 383 -17.50 0.16 20.90
C GLN A 383 -17.41 -0.55 19.54
N SER A 384 -16.47 -0.11 18.72
CA SER A 384 -16.13 -0.77 17.46
C SER A 384 -15.06 -1.82 17.70
N VAL A 385 -15.31 -3.05 17.22
CA VAL A 385 -14.45 -4.20 17.49
C VAL A 385 -14.24 -5.01 16.24
N MET A 386 -13.05 -5.57 16.09
CA MET A 386 -12.73 -6.52 15.02
C MET A 386 -11.95 -7.71 15.57
N PHE A 387 -12.19 -8.89 15.03
CA PHE A 387 -11.51 -10.12 15.45
C PHE A 387 -11.16 -10.99 14.24
N ASN A 388 -10.32 -12.02 14.42
CA ASN A 388 -10.02 -12.93 13.31
C ASN A 388 -11.22 -13.83 12.97
N GLY A 389 -11.75 -13.68 11.76
CA GLY A 389 -12.92 -14.38 11.22
C GLY A 389 -12.76 -15.89 11.16
N ALA A 390 -11.53 -16.42 11.14
CA ALA A 390 -11.27 -17.86 11.25
C ALA A 390 -11.90 -18.50 12.50
N SER A 391 -12.17 -17.69 13.54
CA SER A 391 -12.91 -18.09 14.76
C SER A 391 -14.35 -18.55 14.49
N LEU A 392 -14.93 -18.13 13.37
CA LEU A 392 -16.29 -18.42 12.93
C LEU A 392 -16.37 -19.67 12.07
N LEU A 393 -15.25 -20.32 11.78
CA LEU A 393 -15.19 -21.52 10.98
C LEU A 393 -14.81 -22.74 11.84
N ASP A 394 -15.38 -23.89 11.47
CA ASP A 394 -14.92 -25.21 11.85
C ASP A 394 -14.26 -25.90 10.66
N THR A 395 -13.37 -26.83 10.95
CA THR A 395 -12.76 -27.70 9.96
C THR A 395 -12.88 -29.15 10.37
N VAL A 396 -13.29 -30.00 9.44
CA VAL A 396 -13.24 -31.46 9.57
C VAL A 396 -12.44 -32.04 8.42
N LYS A 397 -11.75 -33.17 8.63
CA LYS A 397 -11.12 -33.89 7.52
C LYS A 397 -12.15 -34.79 6.85
N SER A 398 -12.28 -34.67 5.53
CA SER A 398 -13.05 -35.61 4.72
C SER A 398 -12.41 -37.01 4.72
N SER A 399 -13.11 -38.00 4.17
CA SER A 399 -12.55 -39.34 3.92
C SER A 399 -11.31 -39.32 3.01
N SER A 400 -11.17 -38.28 2.17
CA SER A 400 -9.99 -38.05 1.34
C SER A 400 -8.81 -37.38 2.06
N GLY A 401 -8.96 -37.06 3.36
CA GLY A 401 -7.97 -36.33 4.14
C GLY A 401 -8.00 -34.80 3.96
N ARG A 402 -8.66 -34.29 2.90
CA ARG A 402 -8.80 -32.86 2.64
C ARG A 402 -9.70 -32.16 3.67
N PRO A 403 -9.37 -30.93 4.08
CA PRO A 403 -10.21 -30.14 4.98
C PRO A 403 -11.55 -29.80 4.30
N VAL A 404 -12.61 -29.85 5.09
CA VAL A 404 -13.94 -29.35 4.74
C VAL A 404 -14.33 -28.35 5.81
N TYR A 405 -14.67 -27.16 5.37
CA TYR A 405 -15.00 -26.05 6.23
C TYR A 405 -16.51 -25.93 6.43
N SER A 406 -16.90 -25.42 7.59
CA SER A 406 -18.29 -25.08 7.88
C SER A 406 -18.36 -23.87 8.80
N SER A 407 -19.35 -23.00 8.60
CA SER A 407 -19.60 -21.86 9.49
C SER A 407 -20.15 -22.32 10.84
N ARG A 408 -19.65 -21.74 11.93
CA ARG A 408 -20.16 -21.90 13.29
C ARG A 408 -21.38 -21.02 13.53
N ILE A 409 -22.51 -21.35 12.90
CA ILE A 409 -23.75 -20.53 12.92
C ILE A 409 -24.20 -20.19 14.36
N ARG A 410 -24.05 -21.11 15.31
CA ARG A 410 -24.39 -20.84 16.73
C ARG A 410 -23.48 -19.77 17.36
N VAL A 411 -22.20 -19.75 17.02
CA VAL A 411 -21.27 -18.71 17.47
C VAL A 411 -21.68 -17.36 16.88
N THR A 412 -22.05 -17.30 15.60
CA THR A 412 -22.55 -16.08 14.96
C THR A 412 -23.83 -15.56 15.62
N ALA A 413 -24.76 -16.46 15.99
CA ALA A 413 -26.00 -16.09 16.66
C ALA A 413 -25.74 -15.52 18.08
N GLU A 414 -24.90 -16.19 18.90
CA GLU A 414 -24.53 -15.67 20.22
C GLU A 414 -23.72 -14.36 20.09
N LEU A 415 -22.85 -14.22 19.08
CA LEU A 415 -22.13 -12.98 18.80
C LEU A 415 -23.10 -11.82 18.50
N ASP A 416 -24.18 -12.06 17.74
CA ASP A 416 -25.22 -11.05 17.52
C ASP A 416 -25.96 -10.67 18.82
N GLU A 417 -26.17 -11.63 19.74
CA GLU A 417 -26.71 -11.31 21.07
C GLU A 417 -25.77 -10.40 21.86
N TYR A 418 -24.45 -10.66 21.83
CA TYR A 418 -23.46 -9.77 22.43
C TYR A 418 -23.47 -8.39 21.76
N ARG A 419 -23.49 -8.35 20.42
CA ARG A 419 -23.59 -7.10 19.66
C ARG A 419 -24.80 -6.28 20.10
N ARG A 420 -26.00 -6.88 20.18
CA ARG A 420 -27.21 -6.17 20.62
C ARG A 420 -27.14 -5.74 22.08
N ARG A 421 -26.65 -6.62 22.96
CA ARG A 421 -26.54 -6.36 24.40
C ARG A 421 -25.62 -5.20 24.69
N PHE A 422 -24.47 -5.12 24.01
CA PHE A 422 -23.45 -4.09 24.23
C PHE A 422 -23.54 -2.95 23.20
N GLY A 423 -24.42 -3.04 22.20
CA GLY A 423 -24.48 -2.07 21.11
C GLY A 423 -23.17 -1.98 20.31
N LEU A 424 -22.52 -3.10 20.04
CA LEU A 424 -21.21 -3.13 19.37
C LEU A 424 -21.33 -2.85 17.87
N HIS A 425 -20.28 -2.25 17.28
CA HIS A 425 -20.06 -2.24 15.84
C HIS A 425 -19.01 -3.30 15.51
N VAL A 426 -19.42 -4.41 14.89
CA VAL A 426 -18.56 -5.60 14.76
C VAL A 426 -18.13 -5.77 13.31
N GLY A 427 -16.87 -6.14 13.12
CA GLY A 427 -16.34 -6.69 11.87
C GLY A 427 -15.33 -7.80 12.15
N PHE A 428 -14.76 -8.36 11.10
CA PHE A 428 -13.66 -9.32 11.24
C PHE A 428 -12.65 -9.19 10.11
N TYR A 429 -11.44 -9.70 10.35
CA TYR A 429 -10.33 -9.77 9.41
C TYR A 429 -9.80 -11.21 9.35
N VAL A 430 -8.87 -11.51 8.43
CA VAL A 430 -8.15 -12.80 8.40
C VAL A 430 -6.70 -12.56 8.01
N GLN A 431 -5.85 -13.57 8.16
CA GLN A 431 -4.49 -13.57 7.63
C GLN A 431 -4.51 -14.23 6.24
N GLU A 432 -4.45 -13.45 5.17
CA GLU A 432 -4.65 -13.89 3.78
C GLU A 432 -3.64 -14.95 3.34
N GLY A 433 -2.40 -14.88 3.83
CA GLY A 433 -1.38 -15.90 3.58
C GLY A 433 -1.72 -17.29 4.15
N ASP A 434 -2.71 -17.38 5.04
CA ASP A 434 -3.22 -18.61 5.67
C ASP A 434 -4.74 -18.80 5.45
N CYS A 435 -5.37 -18.08 4.52
CA CYS A 435 -6.81 -18.21 4.24
C CYS A 435 -7.04 -18.71 2.81
N ASP A 436 -7.43 -19.98 2.66
CA ASP A 436 -7.73 -20.51 1.33
C ASP A 436 -9.10 -20.01 0.80
N HIS A 437 -9.31 -20.17 -0.51
CA HIS A 437 -10.50 -19.66 -1.17
C HIS A 437 -11.82 -20.23 -0.62
N ALA A 438 -11.81 -21.46 -0.07
CA ALA A 438 -13.01 -22.09 0.46
C ALA A 438 -13.36 -21.50 1.83
N ALA A 439 -12.35 -21.24 2.68
CA ALA A 439 -12.54 -20.49 3.92
C ALA A 439 -12.98 -19.04 3.64
N ALA A 440 -12.31 -18.34 2.72
CA ALA A 440 -12.65 -16.97 2.33
C ALA A 440 -14.07 -16.86 1.77
N SER A 441 -14.50 -17.82 0.95
CA SER A 441 -15.88 -17.89 0.42
C SER A 441 -16.91 -17.98 1.53
N LEU A 442 -16.72 -18.90 2.48
CA LEU A 442 -17.65 -19.07 3.60
C LEU A 442 -17.72 -17.83 4.50
N LEU A 443 -16.60 -17.14 4.72
CA LEU A 443 -16.57 -15.91 5.50
C LEU A 443 -17.27 -14.76 4.77
N SER A 444 -17.08 -14.65 3.45
CA SER A 444 -17.82 -13.69 2.64
C SER A 444 -19.33 -13.96 2.71
N ASP A 445 -19.75 -15.21 2.48
CA ASP A 445 -21.17 -15.61 2.58
C ASP A 445 -21.75 -15.33 3.96
N LEU A 446 -20.98 -15.59 5.03
CA LEU A 446 -21.41 -15.33 6.41
C LEU A 446 -21.57 -13.83 6.68
N CYS A 447 -20.67 -12.99 6.16
CA CYS A 447 -20.75 -11.54 6.26
C CYS A 447 -22.00 -11.02 5.56
N GLU A 448 -22.20 -11.41 4.29
CA GLU A 448 -23.33 -10.97 3.47
C GLU A 448 -24.68 -11.48 3.99
N ALA A 449 -24.71 -12.65 4.62
CA ALA A 449 -25.92 -13.17 5.25
C ALA A 449 -26.27 -12.48 6.58
N ASN A 450 -25.34 -11.75 7.20
CA ASN A 450 -25.53 -11.14 8.52
C ASN A 450 -25.02 -9.68 8.56
N PRO A 451 -25.49 -8.78 7.67
CA PRO A 451 -24.97 -7.42 7.57
C PRO A 451 -25.23 -6.57 8.82
N GLU A 452 -26.29 -6.86 9.59
CA GLU A 452 -26.55 -6.22 10.88
C GLU A 452 -25.58 -6.66 11.97
N THR A 453 -25.14 -7.93 11.92
CA THR A 453 -24.15 -8.46 12.86
C THR A 453 -22.78 -7.87 12.55
N PHE A 454 -22.40 -7.88 11.27
CA PHE A 454 -21.10 -7.44 10.78
C PHE A 454 -21.21 -6.08 10.10
N GLU A 455 -21.57 -5.03 10.86
CA GLU A 455 -21.68 -3.66 10.34
C GLU A 455 -20.37 -3.15 9.73
N LEU A 456 -19.23 -3.49 10.35
CA LEU A 456 -17.89 -3.19 9.81
C LEU A 456 -17.43 -4.24 8.79
N GLY A 457 -18.24 -5.27 8.56
CA GLY A 457 -18.06 -6.29 7.53
C GLY A 457 -16.80 -7.14 7.65
N PHE A 458 -16.29 -7.56 6.49
CA PHE A 458 -15.12 -8.42 6.34
C PHE A 458 -13.96 -7.62 5.75
N ALA A 459 -13.01 -7.22 6.60
CA ALA A 459 -11.75 -6.64 6.14
C ALA A 459 -10.91 -7.73 5.47
N TRP A 460 -10.82 -7.63 4.15
CA TRP A 460 -10.16 -8.58 3.27
C TRP A 460 -9.03 -7.88 2.53
N GLY A 461 -7.89 -8.53 2.41
CA GLY A 461 -6.74 -8.03 1.68
C GLY A 461 -6.76 -8.41 0.21
N GLY A 462 -7.64 -9.30 -0.23
CA GLY A 462 -7.80 -9.58 -1.67
C GLY A 462 -8.68 -8.55 -2.38
N LEU A 463 -8.89 -8.79 -3.68
CA LEU A 463 -9.95 -8.12 -4.41
C LEU A 463 -11.31 -8.61 -3.86
N ARG A 464 -12.32 -7.75 -3.91
CA ARG A 464 -13.62 -7.97 -3.25
C ARG A 464 -14.33 -9.29 -3.60
N ASP A 465 -14.05 -9.84 -4.78
CA ASP A 465 -14.68 -11.02 -5.35
C ASP A 465 -13.67 -12.12 -5.70
N GLN A 466 -12.43 -12.02 -5.20
CA GLN A 466 -11.37 -12.98 -5.51
C GLN A 466 -10.55 -13.40 -4.30
N ALA A 467 -10.16 -14.67 -4.32
CA ALA A 467 -9.10 -15.24 -3.50
C ALA A 467 -8.08 -15.96 -4.39
N HIS A 468 -6.84 -16.02 -3.91
CA HIS A 468 -5.71 -16.54 -4.70
C HIS A 468 -4.97 -17.70 -4.06
N LEU A 469 -5.50 -18.20 -2.94
CA LEU A 469 -4.92 -19.33 -2.24
C LEU A 469 -5.75 -20.59 -2.48
N ASP A 470 -5.14 -21.57 -3.14
CA ASP A 470 -5.78 -22.85 -3.40
C ASP A 470 -5.96 -23.66 -2.11
N ALA A 471 -6.94 -24.55 -2.12
CA ALA A 471 -7.16 -25.49 -1.04
C ALA A 471 -5.91 -26.40 -0.89
N SER A 472 -5.53 -26.65 0.35
CA SER A 472 -4.38 -27.51 0.67
C SER A 472 -4.79 -28.69 1.54
N GLU A 473 -3.89 -29.66 1.72
CA GLU A 473 -4.12 -30.77 2.66
C GLU A 473 -4.17 -30.30 4.13
N VAL A 474 -3.59 -29.13 4.39
CA VAL A 474 -3.63 -28.45 5.68
C VAL A 474 -4.76 -27.42 5.65
N ALA A 475 -5.58 -27.41 6.71
CA ALA A 475 -6.62 -26.40 6.85
C ALA A 475 -6.00 -25.00 6.95
N ARG A 476 -6.44 -24.10 6.07
CA ARG A 476 -6.00 -22.70 5.97
C ARG A 476 -7.20 -21.79 6.21
N LEU A 477 -7.51 -21.60 7.49
CA LEU A 477 -8.69 -20.85 7.94
C LEU A 477 -8.49 -19.33 7.95
N GLY A 478 -7.24 -18.87 7.98
CA GLY A 478 -6.88 -17.45 8.08
C GLY A 478 -6.37 -17.02 9.46
N TYR A 479 -5.90 -17.94 10.31
CA TYR A 479 -5.32 -17.57 11.61
C TYR A 479 -3.90 -17.04 11.50
N GLY A 480 -3.13 -17.53 10.51
CA GLY A 480 -1.71 -17.24 10.38
C GLY A 480 -0.96 -17.57 11.67
N GLY A 481 -0.11 -16.65 12.12
CA GLY A 481 0.65 -16.80 13.37
C GLY A 481 -0.20 -16.79 14.66
N GLN A 482 -1.46 -16.36 14.60
CA GLN A 482 -2.31 -16.24 15.80
C GLN A 482 -2.69 -17.59 16.42
N LYS A 483 -2.56 -18.69 15.67
CA LYS A 483 -2.72 -20.04 16.22
C LYS A 483 -1.70 -20.36 17.32
N VAL A 484 -0.52 -19.75 17.26
CA VAL A 484 0.49 -19.86 18.32
C VAL A 484 -0.01 -19.21 19.61
N LEU A 485 -0.72 -18.08 19.52
CA LEU A 485 -1.28 -17.40 20.69
C LEU A 485 -2.36 -18.24 21.38
N GLU A 486 -3.17 -18.97 20.62
CA GLU A 486 -4.12 -19.95 21.17
C GLU A 486 -3.39 -21.07 21.92
N MET A 487 -2.33 -21.64 21.34
CA MET A 487 -1.52 -22.69 21.99
C MET A 487 -0.87 -22.20 23.30
N LEU A 488 -0.53 -20.91 23.38
CA LEU A 488 0.02 -20.26 24.57
C LEU A 488 -1.06 -19.80 25.57
N GLY A 489 -2.35 -20.02 25.28
CA GLY A 489 -3.48 -19.60 26.11
C GLY A 489 -3.75 -18.09 26.14
N GLN A 490 -3.10 -17.34 25.24
CA GLN A 490 -3.27 -15.89 25.08
C GLN A 490 -4.46 -15.52 24.20
N ALA A 491 -4.91 -16.46 23.36
CA ALA A 491 -6.10 -16.31 22.55
C ALA A 491 -7.10 -17.45 22.81
N ARG A 492 -8.40 -17.18 22.69
CA ARG A 492 -9.46 -18.08 23.14
C ARG A 492 -10.55 -18.27 22.09
N GLN A 493 -10.93 -19.52 21.88
CA GLN A 493 -12.12 -19.88 21.11
C GLN A 493 -13.40 -19.45 21.83
N TRP A 494 -14.46 -19.19 21.06
CA TRP A 494 -15.78 -18.90 21.59
C TRP A 494 -16.33 -20.07 22.42
N ARG A 495 -16.93 -19.78 23.57
CA ARG A 495 -17.56 -20.76 24.44
C ARG A 495 -19.08 -20.64 24.35
N LEU A 496 -19.71 -21.63 23.73
CA LEU A 496 -21.17 -21.69 23.62
C LEU A 496 -21.83 -21.79 24.99
N ALA A 497 -22.94 -21.06 25.18
CA ALA A 497 -23.72 -21.12 26.40
C ALA A 497 -24.16 -22.57 26.71
N GLY A 498 -23.97 -23.00 27.96
CA GLY A 498 -24.41 -24.31 28.43
C GLY A 498 -23.44 -25.48 28.25
N LYS A 499 -22.27 -25.27 27.63
CA LYS A 499 -21.13 -26.22 27.71
C LYS A 499 -20.17 -25.76 28.81
N ARG A 500 -20.24 -26.39 29.99
CA ARG A 500 -19.24 -26.25 31.05
C ARG A 500 -18.15 -27.30 30.92
#